data_AF-G4Q4T9-F1
#
_entry.id   AF-G4Q4T9-F1
#
_cell.length_a   1.000
_cell.length_b   1.000
_cell.length_c   1.000
_cell.angle_alpha   90.00
_cell.angle_beta   90.00
_cell.angle_gamma   90.00
#
_symmetry.space_group_name_H-M   'P 1'
#
loop_
_entity.id
_entity.type
_entity.pdbx_description
1 polymer ?
#
loop_
_entity_poly.entity_id
_entity_poly.type
_entity_poly.pdbx_seq_one_letter_code
_entity_poly.pdbx_strand_id
1 'polypeptide(L)' 'MDHIKPHRGDPDLFWDEKNWQTLCKSCHDHKTMTEDREIRYQY' A
#
# COMPACT_ATOMS: atom_id res chain seq x y z
N MET A 1 1.93 0.92 8.87
CA MET A 1 2.13 -0.36 8.17
C MET A 1 1.64 -0.12 6.77
N ASP A 2 2.51 -0.36 5.80
CA ASP A 2 2.25 -0.06 4.41
C ASP A 2 2.48 -1.31 3.58
N HIS A 3 1.76 -1.44 2.47
CA HIS A 3 1.95 -2.57 1.56
C HIS A 3 3.04 -2.21 0.54
N ILE A 4 4.03 -3.07 0.38
CA ILE A 4 5.10 -2.94 -0.63
C ILE A 4 4.45 -2.91 -2.03
N LYS A 5 3.54 -3.85 -2.28
CA LYS A 5 2.66 -3.87 -3.45
C LYS A 5 1.25 -3.47 -3.04
N PRO A 6 0.66 -2.43 -3.65
CA PRO A 6 -0.71 -2.05 -3.34
C PRO A 6 -1.64 -3.23 -3.64
N HIS A 7 -2.43 -3.64 -2.64
CA HIS A 7 -3.27 -4.82 -2.72
C HIS A 7 -4.44 -4.63 -3.72
N ARG A 8 -4.87 -3.39 -4.02
CA ARG A 8 -5.92 -3.07 -5.02
C ARG A 8 -7.21 -3.91 -4.90
N GLY A 9 -7.56 -4.33 -3.70
CA GLY A 9 -8.72 -5.19 -3.40
C GLY A 9 -8.42 -6.70 -3.35
N ASP A 10 -7.18 -7.12 -3.60
CA ASP A 10 -6.72 -8.50 -3.43
C ASP A 10 -6.52 -8.84 -1.94
N PRO A 11 -7.29 -9.79 -1.37
CA PRO A 11 -7.17 -10.19 0.04
C PRO A 11 -5.84 -10.88 0.36
N ASP A 12 -5.25 -11.59 -0.59
CA ASP A 12 -4.01 -12.32 -0.37
C ASP A 12 -2.86 -11.34 -0.18
N LEU A 13 -2.81 -10.28 -0.99
CA LEU A 13 -1.84 -9.19 -0.84
C LEU A 13 -2.10 -8.32 0.40
N PHE A 14 -3.35 -8.29 0.89
CA PHE A 14 -3.71 -7.54 2.09
C PHE A 14 -3.13 -8.20 3.34
N TRP A 15 -3.24 -9.53 3.44
CA TRP A 15 -2.80 -10.33 4.59
C TRP A 15 -1.40 -10.94 4.44
N ASP A 16 -0.73 -10.78 3.30
CA ASP A 16 0.65 -11.21 3.13
C ASP A 16 1.59 -10.36 3.98
N GLU A 17 2.09 -10.94 5.08
CA GLU A 17 3.07 -10.32 5.96
C GLU A 17 4.36 -9.95 5.22
N LYS A 18 4.74 -10.68 4.17
CA LYS A 18 5.91 -10.35 3.34
C LYS A 18 5.65 -9.13 2.45
N ASN A 19 4.39 -8.79 2.23
CA ASN A 19 3.98 -7.58 1.54
C ASN A 19 3.91 -6.37 2.48
N TRP A 20 4.17 -6.53 3.79
CA TRP A 20 4.16 -5.40 4.73
C TRP A 20 5.55 -4.80 4.89
N GLN A 21 5.61 -3.47 4.86
CA GLN A 21 6.81 -2.70 5.18
C GLN A 21 6.52 -1.67 6.28
N THR A 22 7.49 -1.54 7.20
CA THR A 22 7.49 -0.49 8.22
C THR A 22 8.18 0.75 7.66
N LEU A 23 7.38 1.70 7.19
CA LEU A 23 7.87 3.00 6.78
C LEU A 23 7.70 4.04 7.88
N CYS A 24 8.66 4.96 7.95
CA CYS A 24 8.55 6.18 8.72
C CYS A 24 7.42 7.07 8.16
N LYS A 25 6.82 7.96 8.97
CA LYS A 25 5.70 8.79 8.50
C LYS A 25 6.04 9.60 7.23
N SER A 26 7.19 10.27 7.19
CA SER A 26 7.60 11.04 6.01
C SER A 26 7.86 10.16 4.77
N CYS A 27 8.40 8.97 4.99
CA CYS A 27 8.63 7.95 3.96
C CYS A 27 7.31 7.45 3.38
N HIS A 28 6.33 7.22 4.27
CA HIS A 28 4.99 6.78 3.92
C HIS A 28 4.24 7.86 3.14
N ASP A 29 4.22 9.10 3.63
CA ASP A 29 3.52 10.21 2.99
C ASP A 29 4.09 10.48 1.58
N HIS A 30 5.41 10.37 1.40
CA HIS A 30 6.04 10.46 0.07
C HIS A 30 5.57 9.35 -0.87
N LYS A 31 5.57 8.09 -0.41
CA LYS A 31 5.09 6.94 -1.20
C LYS A 31 3.62 7.07 -1.60
N THR A 32 2.76 7.52 -0.68
CA THR A 32 1.34 7.75 -0.98
C THR A 32 1.15 8.79 -2.08
N MET A 33 1.98 9.83 -2.11
CA MET A 33 1.91 10.88 -3.13
C MET A 33 2.42 10.43 -4.50
N THR A 34 3.31 9.44 -4.57
CA THR A 34 3.93 9.00 -5.84
C THR A 34 3.32 7.72 -6.40
N GLU A 35 2.96 6.75 -5.56
CA GLU A 35 2.65 5.37 -6.00
C GLU A 35 1.19 4.97 -5.72
N ASP A 36 0.58 5.45 -4.63
CA ASP A 36 -0.78 5.08 -4.22
C ASP A 36 -1.88 5.99 -4.78
N ARG A 37 -1.57 6.86 -5.75
CA ARG A 37 -2.58 7.73 -6.38
C ARG A 37 -3.57 7.00 -7.29
N GLU A 38 -3.28 5.76 -7.68
CA GLU A 38 -4.20 4.92 -8.48
C GLU A 38 -5.00 3.94 -7.62
N ILE A 39 -5.66 4.40 -6.56
CA ILE A 39 -6.69 3.59 -5.91
C ILE A 39 -7.99 3.74 -6.70
N ARG A 40 -8.20 2.86 -7.68
CA ARG A 40 -9.53 2.68 -8.29
C ARG A 40 -10.41 1.91 -7.31
N TYR A 41 -11.21 2.62 -6.52
CA TYR A 41 -12.37 2.02 -5.88
C TYR A 41 -13.42 1.78 -6.98
N GLN A 42 -13.59 0.54 -7.41
CA GLN A 42 -14.82 0.14 -8.10
C GLN A 42 -15.89 -0.10 -7.03
N TYR A 43 -17.00 0.64 -7.14
CA TYR A 43 -18.19 0.54 -6.29
C TYR A 43 -19.16 -0.48 -6.86
#